data_AF-R0KIG2-F1
#
_entry.id   AF-R0KIG2-F1
#
_cell.length_a   1.000
_cell.length_b   1.000
_cell.length_c   1.000
_cell.angle_alpha   90.00
_cell.angle_beta   90.00
_cell.angle_gamma   90.00
#
_symmetry.space_group_name_H-M   'P 1'
#
loop_
_entity.id
_entity.type
_entity.pdbx_description
1 polymer ?
#
loop_
_entity_poly.entity_id
_entity_poly.type
_entity_poly.pdbx_seq_one_letter_code
_entity_poly.pdbx_strand_id
1 'polypeptide(L)'
;LPAATILAIDANEHHPWWDPLCPTTSQGAQELADWIEDQNLSLLNTPGAGTFFRPHLSREPVLDLSLATPDIANKVKDWQVTTETGSDHYGLLFSI
;
A
#
# COMPACT_ATOMS: atom_id res chain seq x y z
N LEU A 1 1.63 17.08 4.71
CA LEU A 1 2.94 16.79 4.03
C LEU A 1 3.28 17.90 3.04
N PRO A 2 4.55 18.08 2.61
CA PRO A 2 4.90 18.99 1.52
C PRO A 2 4.16 18.64 0.22
N ALA A 3 4.02 19.62 -0.69
CA ALA A 3 3.50 19.36 -2.03
C ALA A 3 4.40 18.35 -2.78
N ALA A 4 3.80 17.62 -3.70
CA ALA A 4 4.42 16.58 -4.50
C ALA A 4 5.19 15.52 -3.69
N THR A 5 4.57 15.02 -2.62
CA THR A 5 5.14 13.95 -1.78
C THR A 5 4.58 12.60 -2.19
N ILE A 6 5.46 11.60 -2.31
CA ILE A 6 5.11 10.19 -2.35
C ILE A 6 5.71 9.52 -1.12
N LEU A 7 4.92 8.71 -0.43
CA LEU A 7 5.33 7.87 0.68
C LEU A 7 5.22 6.41 0.26
N ALA A 8 6.28 5.63 0.50
CA ALA A 8 6.24 4.18 0.45
C ALA A 8 6.50 3.68 1.87
N ILE A 9 5.56 2.95 2.45
CA ILE A 9 5.62 2.51 3.85
C ILE A 9 5.34 1.01 3.93
N ASP A 10 6.12 0.30 4.72
CA ASP A 10 5.69 -0.99 5.27
C ASP A 10 4.79 -0.68 6.48
N ALA A 11 3.48 -0.77 6.26
CA ALA A 11 2.50 -0.47 7.30
C ALA A 11 2.36 -1.64 8.28
N ASN A 12 2.56 -2.88 7.82
CA ASN A 12 2.34 -4.11 8.58
C ASN A 12 0.95 -4.19 9.25
N GLU A 13 -0.05 -3.53 8.64
CA GLU A 13 -1.42 -3.41 9.11
C GLU A 13 -2.39 -3.91 8.03
N HIS A 14 -3.47 -4.59 8.42
CA HIS A 14 -4.53 -5.01 7.51
C HIS A 14 -5.73 -4.07 7.62
N HIS A 15 -6.18 -3.50 6.50
CA HIS A 15 -7.42 -2.73 6.43
C HIS A 15 -8.18 -3.08 5.15
N PRO A 16 -9.53 -3.13 5.15
CA PRO A 16 -10.32 -3.41 3.96
C PRO A 16 -10.06 -2.47 2.76
N TRP A 17 -9.52 -1.27 3.02
CA TRP A 17 -9.20 -0.31 1.96
C TRP A 17 -8.05 -0.77 1.05
N TRP A 18 -7.00 -1.38 1.60
CA TRP A 18 -5.85 -1.86 0.82
C TRP A 18 -5.75 -3.39 0.77
N ASP A 19 -6.22 -4.09 1.80
CA ASP A 19 -6.20 -5.55 1.91
C ASP A 19 -7.64 -6.13 2.04
N PRO A 20 -8.50 -5.98 1.03
CA PRO A 20 -9.93 -6.30 1.10
C PRO A 20 -10.22 -7.80 1.30
N LEU A 21 -9.23 -8.67 1.06
CA LEU A 21 -9.36 -10.12 1.25
C LEU A 21 -9.03 -10.55 2.68
N CYS A 22 -8.53 -9.64 3.52
CA CYS A 22 -8.35 -9.91 4.94
C CYS A 22 -9.70 -9.89 5.68
N PRO A 23 -10.06 -10.93 6.43
CA PRO A 23 -11.30 -10.93 7.20
C PRO A 23 -11.24 -10.03 8.44
N THR A 24 -10.05 -9.56 8.83
CA THR A 24 -9.85 -8.76 10.04
C THR A 24 -9.10 -7.47 9.73
N THR A 25 -9.56 -6.39 10.36
CA THR A 25 -8.83 -5.13 10.43
C THR A 25 -7.85 -5.18 11.59
N SER A 26 -6.58 -4.85 11.37
CA SER A 26 -5.58 -4.78 12.42
C SER A 26 -5.83 -3.58 13.35
N GLN A 27 -5.26 -3.60 14.56
CA GLN A 27 -5.57 -2.61 15.60
C GLN A 27 -5.19 -1.17 15.20
N GLY A 28 -4.03 -0.97 14.56
CA GLY A 28 -3.56 0.35 14.13
C GLY A 28 -4.09 0.79 12.77
N ALA A 29 -4.71 -0.14 12.03
CA ALA A 29 -5.10 0.07 10.65
C ALA A 29 -6.17 1.16 10.46
N GLN A 30 -7.12 1.29 11.39
CA GLN A 30 -8.12 2.34 11.32
C GLN A 30 -7.51 3.72 11.57
N GLU A 31 -6.63 3.86 12.58
CA GLU A 31 -5.94 5.13 12.85
C GLU A 31 -5.05 5.55 11.67
N LEU A 32 -4.41 4.59 11.00
CA LEU A 32 -3.67 4.85 9.76
C LEU A 32 -4.60 5.31 8.63
N ALA A 33 -5.75 4.64 8.44
CA ALA A 33 -6.73 5.03 7.43
C ALA A 33 -7.25 6.46 7.68
N ASP A 34 -7.62 6.78 8.92
CA ASP A 34 -8.06 8.11 9.34
C ASP A 34 -6.97 9.15 9.07
N TRP A 35 -5.70 8.83 9.38
CA TRP A 35 -4.58 9.73 9.10
C TRP A 35 -4.36 9.95 7.59
N ILE A 36 -4.50 8.91 6.76
CA ILE A 36 -4.41 9.02 5.29
C ILE A 36 -5.50 9.98 4.78
N GLU A 37 -6.74 9.84 5.27
CA GLU A 37 -7.86 10.70 4.93
C GLU A 37 -7.65 12.15 5.41
N ASP A 38 -7.25 12.34 6.67
CA ASP A 38 -6.99 13.65 7.27
C ASP A 38 -5.87 14.41 6.56
N GLN A 39 -4.85 13.69 6.07
CA GLN A 39 -3.77 14.27 5.26
C GLN A 39 -4.16 14.46 3.78
N ASN A 40 -5.38 14.07 3.38
CA ASN A 40 -5.88 14.08 2.01
C ASN A 40 -4.93 13.34 1.05
N LEU A 41 -4.46 12.17 1.46
CA LEU A 41 -3.56 11.35 0.66
C LEU A 41 -4.34 10.38 -0.23
N SER A 42 -3.82 10.16 -1.43
CA SER A 42 -4.32 9.14 -2.35
C SER A 42 -3.57 7.84 -2.13
N LEU A 43 -4.31 6.74 -1.90
CA LEU A 43 -3.77 5.38 -1.95
C LEU A 43 -3.53 5.00 -3.42
N LEU A 44 -2.27 4.73 -3.78
CA LEU A 44 -1.87 4.38 -5.15
C LEU A 44 -1.96 2.88 -5.42
N ASN A 45 -1.94 2.05 -4.38
CA ASN A 45 -2.05 0.60 -4.51
C ASN A 45 -3.29 0.21 -5.30
N THR A 46 -3.18 -0.87 -6.07
CA THR A 46 -4.36 -1.64 -6.47
C THR A 46 -4.82 -2.46 -5.25
N PRO A 47 -6.03 -2.23 -4.70
CA PRO A 47 -6.49 -2.96 -3.52
C PRO A 47 -6.46 -4.48 -3.72
N GLY A 48 -5.87 -5.20 -2.77
CA GLY A 48 -5.71 -6.65 -2.82
C GLY A 48 -4.53 -7.16 -3.65
N ALA A 49 -3.74 -6.29 -4.28
CA ALA A 49 -2.47 -6.68 -4.89
C ALA A 49 -1.45 -6.95 -3.78
N GLY A 50 -1.22 -8.24 -3.48
CA GLY A 50 -0.31 -8.69 -2.43
C GLY A 50 1.08 -8.10 -2.59
N THR A 51 1.67 -7.67 -1.47
CA THR A 51 3.03 -7.09 -1.42
C THR A 51 3.99 -7.95 -0.61
N PHE A 52 3.49 -9.02 -0.02
CA PHE A 52 4.25 -9.90 0.85
C PHE A 52 3.92 -11.36 0.58
N PHE A 53 4.94 -12.21 0.63
CA PHE A 53 4.82 -13.64 0.39
C PHE A 53 5.62 -14.43 1.41
N ARG A 54 5.02 -15.50 1.93
CA ARG A 54 5.75 -16.58 2.58
C ARG A 54 5.18 -17.93 2.15
N PRO A 55 6.00 -19.00 2.17
CA PRO A 55 5.49 -20.35 1.97
C PRO A 55 4.30 -20.65 2.89
N HIS A 56 3.29 -21.30 2.33
CA HIS A 56 2.09 -21.76 3.04
C HIS A 56 1.10 -20.67 3.52
N LEU A 57 1.27 -19.41 3.12
CA LEU A 57 0.17 -18.45 3.28
C LEU A 57 -1.01 -18.84 2.39
N SER A 58 -2.23 -18.67 2.89
CA SER A 58 -3.46 -18.90 2.11
C SER A 58 -3.68 -17.83 1.03
N ARG A 59 -3.05 -16.67 1.21
CA ARG A 59 -3.04 -15.53 0.28
C ARG A 59 -1.83 -14.65 0.59
N GLU A 60 -1.45 -13.82 -0.36
CA GLU A 60 -0.45 -12.77 -0.17
C GLU A 60 -1.13 -11.52 0.41
N PRO A 61 -0.72 -11.02 1.60
CA PRO A 61 -1.28 -9.80 2.16
C PRO A 61 -0.74 -8.53 1.52
N VAL A 62 -1.49 -7.45 1.67
CA VAL A 62 -1.07 -6.09 1.29
C VAL A 62 -0.60 -5.39 2.55
N LEU A 63 0.72 -5.35 2.75
CA LEU A 63 1.36 -4.75 3.94
C LEU A 63 2.12 -3.47 3.60
N ASP A 64 2.53 -3.33 2.34
CA ASP A 64 3.29 -2.19 1.85
C ASP A 64 2.37 -1.23 1.08
N LEU A 65 2.35 0.04 1.48
CA LEU A 65 1.47 1.07 0.91
C LEU A 65 2.28 2.14 0.16
N SER A 66 1.76 2.55 -0.98
CA SER A 66 2.18 3.72 -1.74
C SER A 66 1.11 4.81 -1.61
N LEU A 67 1.46 5.93 -0.99
CA LEU A 67 0.58 7.07 -0.76
C LEU A 67 1.13 8.31 -1.47
N ALA A 68 0.27 9.19 -1.96
CA ALA A 68 0.69 10.42 -2.61
C ALA A 68 -0.17 11.61 -2.24
N THR A 69 0.44 12.80 -2.21
CA THR A 69 -0.35 14.03 -2.20
C THR A 69 -1.10 14.20 -3.53
N PRO A 70 -2.29 14.83 -3.54
CA PRO A 70 -3.16 14.84 -4.73
C PRO A 70 -2.52 15.46 -5.99
N ASP A 71 -1.59 16.39 -5.81
CA ASP A 71 -0.92 17.13 -6.87
C ASP A 71 0.13 16.29 -7.65
N ILE A 72 0.59 15.17 -7.06
CA ILE A 72 1.48 14.20 -7.72
C ILE A 72 0.77 12.87 -8.01
N ALA A 73 -0.28 12.51 -7.26
CA ALA A 73 -1.00 11.24 -7.41
C ALA A 73 -1.47 10.98 -8.85
N ASN A 74 -2.05 11.98 -9.53
CA ASN A 74 -2.53 11.83 -10.90
C ASN A 74 -1.42 11.68 -11.97
N LYS A 75 -0.17 11.97 -11.61
CA LYS A 75 1.00 11.80 -12.48
C LYS A 75 1.60 10.41 -12.35
N VAL A 76 1.36 9.72 -11.24
CA VAL A 76 1.77 8.32 -11.08
C VAL A 76 1.05 7.45 -12.13
N LYS A 77 1.82 6.60 -12.80
CA LYS A 77 1.34 5.62 -13.80
C LYS A 77 1.92 4.24 -13.53
N ASP A 78 1.21 3.24 -14.03
CA ASP A 78 1.66 1.85 -14.12
C ASP A 78 2.12 1.27 -12.77
N TRP A 79 1.37 1.60 -11.70
CA TRP A 79 1.63 1.02 -10.38
C TRP A 79 1.44 -0.49 -10.42
N GLN A 80 2.44 -1.23 -9.95
CA GLN A 80 2.45 -2.68 -9.90
C GLN A 80 3.40 -3.20 -8.82
N VAL A 81 3.31 -4.50 -8.54
CA VAL A 81 4.27 -5.21 -7.70
C VAL A 81 5.26 -6.00 -8.56
N THR A 82 6.49 -6.15 -8.09
CA THR A 82 7.51 -7.00 -8.71
C THR A 82 8.08 -7.99 -7.71
N THR A 83 8.23 -9.25 -8.12
CA THR A 83 8.60 -10.36 -7.23
C THR A 83 10.12 -10.61 -7.19
N GLU A 84 10.89 -10.02 -8.09
CA GLU A 84 12.32 -10.27 -8.27
C GLU A 84 13.21 -9.45 -7.32
N THR A 85 12.84 -9.37 -6.04
CA THR A 85 13.60 -8.63 -5.01
C THR A 85 14.58 -9.53 -4.23
N GLY A 86 14.33 -10.84 -4.21
CA GLY A 86 15.00 -11.78 -3.29
C GLY A 86 14.54 -11.65 -1.83
N SER A 87 13.48 -10.88 -1.57
CA SER A 87 12.86 -10.66 -0.26
C SER A 87 11.52 -11.39 -0.16
N ASP A 88 11.00 -11.58 1.06
CA ASP A 88 9.60 -11.95 1.28
C ASP A 88 8.64 -10.77 1.02
N HIS A 89 9.15 -9.55 0.89
CA HIS A 89 8.41 -8.40 0.36
C HIS A 89 8.66 -8.21 -1.14
N TYR A 90 7.58 -7.98 -1.88
CA TYR A 90 7.61 -7.58 -3.28
C TYR A 90 7.97 -6.09 -3.41
N GLY A 91 8.63 -5.75 -4.51
CA GLY A 91 8.95 -4.36 -4.83
C GLY A 91 7.71 -3.63 -5.33
N LEU A 92 7.57 -2.36 -4.95
CA LEU A 92 6.55 -1.46 -5.50
C LEU A 92 7.16 -0.69 -6.67
N LEU A 93 6.55 -0.79 -7.86
CA LEU A 93 7.04 -0.18 -9.09
C LEU A 93 5.97 0.75 -9.67
N PHE A 94 6.38 1.95 -10.07
CA PHE A 94 5.54 2.93 -10.75
C PHE A 94 6.43 3.96 -11.47
N SER A 95 5.84 4.74 -12.38
CA SER A 95 6.49 5.89 -13.04
C SER A 95 5.77 7.20 -12.72
N ILE A 96 6.46 8.34 -12.85
CA ILE A 96 5.95 9.70 -12.62
C ILE A 96 6.21 10.56 -13.85
#